data_AF-A0A9P7P2Q9-F1
#
_entry.id   AF-A0A9P7P2Q9-F1
#
_cell.length_a   1.000
_cell.length_b   1.000
_cell.length_c   1.000
_cell.angle_alpha   90.00
_cell.angle_beta   90.00
_cell.angle_gamma   90.00
#
_symmetry.space_group_name_H-M   'P 1'
#
loop_
_entity.id
_entity.type
_entity.pdbx_description
1 polymer ?
#
loop_
_entity_poly.entity_id
_entity_poly.type
_entity_poly.pdbx_seq_one_letter_code
_entity_poly.pdbx_strand_id
1 'polypeptide(L)'
;MGPKVEMAMNPWEAHALNYQFPDDHLSAVDVKQTTAPTKSRWRAMEDPVFYPGLYSASGYDLIAILLRLMARPNPQLQLGAVDCSVALLLCDLEKPNEPIVYTTDAFCDLSGYSKSEVLGRNCRFLQSNPTDFGAEGESNTVALKPSPNSPSKRMRQAIDSRQEIQTTITNYRKNGESFKNCVSIIPLTLDDSGRQYAVGFCVEVA
;
A
#
# COMPACT_ATOMS: atom_id res chain seq x y z
N MET A 1 -12.87 -36.61 -35.98
CA MET A 1 -11.58 -35.91 -36.09
C MET A 1 -11.88 -34.46 -36.45
N GLY A 2 -11.81 -33.54 -35.50
CA GLY A 2 -12.00 -32.11 -35.75
C GLY A 2 -10.72 -31.47 -36.31
N PRO A 3 -10.81 -30.36 -37.06
CA PRO A 3 -9.65 -29.74 -37.68
C PRO A 3 -8.74 -29.12 -36.61
N LYS A 4 -7.44 -29.36 -36.73
CA LYS A 4 -6.40 -28.79 -35.88
C LYS A 4 -6.26 -27.31 -36.25
N VAL A 5 -6.64 -26.40 -35.35
CA VAL A 5 -6.42 -24.97 -35.53
C VAL A 5 -4.92 -24.72 -35.39
N GLU A 6 -4.26 -24.38 -36.49
CA GLU A 6 -2.87 -23.95 -36.48
C GLU A 6 -2.84 -22.54 -35.89
N MET A 7 -2.28 -22.39 -34.68
CA MET A 7 -2.10 -21.08 -34.05
C MET A 7 -1.01 -20.33 -34.80
N ALA A 8 -1.39 -19.54 -35.80
CA ALA A 8 -0.48 -18.65 -36.49
C ALA A 8 -0.07 -17.50 -35.55
N MET A 9 1.23 -17.40 -35.27
CA MET A 9 1.82 -16.29 -34.53
C MET A 9 1.45 -14.97 -35.21
N ASN A 10 1.04 -13.99 -34.41
CA ASN A 10 0.78 -12.65 -34.94
C ASN A 10 2.10 -11.94 -35.28
N PRO A 11 2.08 -10.89 -36.12
CA PRO A 11 3.31 -10.28 -36.63
C PRO A 11 4.22 -9.68 -35.55
N TRP A 12 3.67 -9.26 -34.42
CA TRP A 12 4.46 -8.65 -33.34
C TRP A 12 5.23 -9.72 -32.53
N GLU A 13 4.63 -10.90 -32.30
CA GLU A 13 5.31 -12.03 -31.63
C GLU A 13 6.53 -12.50 -32.44
N ALA A 14 6.42 -12.51 -33.77
CA ALA A 14 7.54 -12.83 -34.66
C ALA A 14 8.67 -11.78 -34.58
N HIS A 15 8.32 -10.49 -34.42
CA HIS A 15 9.30 -9.41 -34.27
C HIS A 15 10.02 -9.44 -32.92
N ALA A 16 9.31 -9.78 -31.84
CA ALA A 16 9.88 -9.87 -30.50
C ALA A 16 10.96 -10.96 -30.40
N LEU A 17 10.76 -12.10 -31.06
CA LEU A 17 11.75 -13.19 -31.09
C LEU A 17 13.06 -12.83 -31.81
N ASN A 18 13.00 -11.86 -32.73
CA ASN A 18 14.16 -11.41 -33.50
C ASN A 18 14.85 -10.18 -32.88
N TYR A 19 14.38 -9.69 -31.73
CA TYR A 19 14.98 -8.53 -31.08
C TYR A 19 16.28 -8.93 -30.37
N GLN A 20 17.42 -8.49 -30.93
CA GLN A 20 18.73 -8.62 -30.30
C GLN A 20 18.95 -7.40 -29.40
N PHE A 21 19.02 -7.65 -28.09
CA PHE A 21 19.38 -6.61 -27.13
C PHE A 21 20.82 -6.17 -27.38
N PRO A 22 21.13 -4.87 -27.31
CA PRO A 22 22.50 -4.40 -27.41
C PRO A 22 23.35 -5.01 -26.29
N ASP A 23 24.50 -5.60 -26.64
CA ASP A 23 25.50 -5.99 -25.66
C ASP A 23 26.08 -4.73 -25.01
N ASP A 24 25.65 -4.42 -23.79
CA ASP A 24 26.30 -3.42 -22.95
C ASP A 24 27.72 -3.90 -22.64
N HIS A 25 28.68 -3.50 -23.48
CA HIS A 25 30.08 -3.60 -23.18
C HIS A 25 30.38 -2.76 -21.94
N LEU A 26 30.38 -3.42 -20.78
CA LEU A 26 30.93 -2.92 -19.52
C LEU A 26 32.43 -2.65 -19.73
N SER A 27 32.78 -1.43 -20.14
CA SER A 27 34.15 -0.95 -20.11
C SER A 27 34.63 -0.92 -18.67
N ALA A 28 35.62 -1.75 -18.36
CA ALA A 28 36.27 -1.88 -17.07
C ALA A 28 36.71 -0.51 -16.53
N VAL A 29 36.17 -0.12 -15.38
CA VAL A 29 36.67 1.02 -14.60
C VAL A 29 37.68 0.48 -13.58
N ASP A 30 38.90 1.01 -13.68
CA ASP A 30 40.06 0.75 -12.84
C ASP A 30 39.73 0.80 -11.33
N VAL A 31 40.06 -0.28 -10.62
CA VAL A 31 39.92 -0.39 -9.17
C VAL A 31 41.14 0.24 -8.51
N LYS A 32 41.01 1.48 -8.04
CA LYS A 32 41.87 2.04 -6.98
C LYS A 32 41.02 2.51 -5.81
N GLN A 33 41.30 1.88 -4.66
CA GLN A 33 40.83 2.12 -3.29
C GLN A 33 40.22 3.50 -3.01
N THR A 34 38.96 3.53 -2.57
CA THR A 34 38.50 4.52 -1.56
C THR A 34 37.25 4.01 -0.84
N THR A 35 37.37 3.89 0.49
CA THR A 35 36.37 3.96 1.58
C THR A 35 34.88 3.63 1.31
N ALA A 36 34.32 2.80 2.20
CA ALA A 36 32.94 2.29 2.26
C ALA A 36 31.84 3.24 1.72
N PRO A 37 30.90 2.76 0.88
CA PRO A 37 29.83 3.59 0.39
C PRO A 37 28.82 3.86 1.51
N THR A 38 28.65 5.16 1.73
CA THR A 38 27.61 5.81 2.51
C THR A 38 26.23 5.35 2.02
N LYS A 39 25.27 5.21 2.96
CA LYS A 39 23.82 4.94 2.81
C LYS A 39 23.34 4.87 1.36
N SER A 40 22.81 3.71 0.95
CA SER A 40 22.18 3.49 -0.35
C SER A 40 21.17 4.60 -0.64
N ARG A 41 21.60 5.59 -1.42
CA ARG A 41 20.72 6.60 -2.02
C ARG A 41 20.01 5.89 -3.15
N TRP A 42 18.75 5.53 -2.93
CA TRP A 42 17.90 5.01 -3.98
C TRP A 42 17.98 5.96 -5.18
N ARG A 43 18.50 5.48 -6.31
CA ARG A 43 18.29 6.17 -7.58
C ARG A 43 16.81 5.97 -7.90
N ALA A 44 16.10 7.04 -8.23
CA ALA A 44 14.81 6.91 -8.91
C ALA A 44 15.02 5.93 -10.08
N MET A 45 14.29 4.81 -10.07
CA MET A 45 14.26 3.94 -11.24
C MET A 45 13.55 4.73 -12.33
N GLU A 46 14.33 5.31 -13.25
CA GLU A 46 13.82 5.74 -14.55
C GLU A 46 13.66 4.48 -15.41
N ASP A 47 12.64 3.69 -15.10
CA ASP A 47 12.28 2.54 -15.93
C ASP A 47 11.42 3.04 -17.11
N PRO A 48 11.85 2.84 -18.36
CA PRO A 48 11.13 3.32 -19.55
C PRO A 48 9.74 2.67 -19.73
N VAL A 49 9.40 1.64 -18.95
CA VAL A 49 8.05 1.04 -18.92
C VAL A 49 7.13 1.75 -17.93
N PHE A 50 7.65 2.33 -16.84
CA PHE A 50 6.84 2.95 -15.79
C PHE A 50 6.79 4.47 -15.96
N TYR A 51 5.95 4.93 -16.89
CA TYR A 51 5.66 6.36 -17.01
C TYR A 51 4.81 6.85 -15.82
N PRO A 52 5.30 7.83 -15.03
CA PRO A 52 4.54 8.40 -13.93
C PRO A 52 3.20 8.96 -14.43
N GLY A 53 2.10 8.45 -13.88
CA GLY A 53 0.74 8.88 -14.22
C GLY A 53 0.05 8.14 -15.38
N LEU A 54 0.74 7.26 -16.13
CA LEU A 54 0.10 6.46 -17.18
C LEU A 54 -0.72 5.29 -16.58
N TYR A 55 -0.21 4.70 -15.49
CA TYR A 55 -0.80 3.53 -14.84
C TYR A 55 -1.52 3.84 -13.53
N SER A 56 -1.51 5.11 -13.08
CA SER A 56 -2.19 5.54 -11.87
C SER A 56 -3.02 6.80 -12.10
N ALA A 57 -4.31 6.58 -12.33
CA ALA A 57 -5.28 7.68 -12.43
C ALA A 57 -5.44 8.47 -11.11
N SER A 58 -5.06 7.88 -9.98
CA SER A 58 -5.12 8.53 -8.66
C SER A 58 -3.92 9.44 -8.37
N GLY A 59 -2.85 9.37 -9.17
CA GLY A 59 -1.58 10.02 -8.90
C GLY A 59 -0.69 9.28 -7.88
N TYR A 60 -1.13 8.12 -7.36
CA TYR A 60 -0.36 7.25 -6.48
C TYR A 60 -0.02 5.94 -7.19
N ASP A 61 1.26 5.71 -7.48
CA ASP A 61 1.71 4.46 -8.13
C ASP A 61 1.73 3.31 -7.11
N LEU A 62 0.70 2.45 -7.17
CA LEU A 62 0.55 1.31 -6.27
C LEU A 62 1.70 0.31 -6.43
N ILE A 63 2.20 0.07 -7.65
CA ILE A 63 3.30 -0.86 -7.88
C ILE A 63 4.57 -0.32 -7.24
N ALA A 64 4.87 0.97 -7.41
CA ALA A 64 6.01 1.61 -6.75
C ALA A 64 5.88 1.59 -5.22
N ILE A 65 4.68 1.79 -4.68
CA ILE A 65 4.41 1.68 -3.23
C ILE A 65 4.72 0.26 -2.74
N LEU A 66 4.18 -0.77 -3.42
CA LEU A 66 4.40 -2.18 -3.04
C LEU A 66 5.87 -2.57 -3.15
N LEU A 67 6.57 -2.18 -4.21
CA LEU A 67 8.00 -2.43 -4.39
C LEU A 67 8.82 -1.82 -3.24
N ARG A 68 8.50 -0.57 -2.85
CA ARG A 68 9.18 0.09 -1.72
C ARG A 68 8.89 -0.56 -0.38
N LEU A 69 7.67 -1.05 -0.15
CA LEU A 69 7.36 -1.84 1.04
C LEU A 69 8.19 -3.11 1.12
N MET A 70 8.32 -3.83 -0.01
CA MET A 70 9.08 -5.07 -0.08
C MET A 70 10.58 -4.83 0.09
N ALA A 71 11.10 -3.70 -0.39
CA ALA A 71 12.51 -3.33 -0.31
C ALA A 71 12.89 -2.53 0.96
N ARG A 72 11.97 -2.34 1.91
CA ARG A 72 12.20 -1.49 3.08
C ARG A 72 13.33 -2.02 3.98
N PRO A 73 14.15 -1.14 4.58
CA PRO A 73 15.21 -1.56 5.47
C PRO A 73 14.64 -2.05 6.81
N ASN A 74 15.21 -3.13 7.35
CA ASN A 74 14.86 -3.69 8.67
C ASN A 74 13.36 -3.98 8.87
N PRO A 75 12.74 -4.84 8.05
CA PRO A 75 11.33 -5.18 8.19
C PRO A 75 11.05 -5.81 9.56
N GLN A 76 10.06 -5.28 10.28
CA GLN A 76 9.62 -5.82 11.58
C GLN A 76 8.48 -6.83 11.42
N LEU A 77 7.68 -6.68 10.36
CA LEU A 77 6.59 -7.58 9.99
C LEU A 77 6.91 -8.34 8.71
N GLN A 78 6.65 -9.65 8.71
CA GLN A 78 6.71 -10.46 7.51
C GLN A 78 5.36 -10.39 6.78
N LEU A 79 5.28 -9.64 5.69
CA LEU A 79 4.05 -9.50 4.89
C LEU A 79 3.74 -10.74 4.02
N GLY A 80 4.77 -11.48 3.60
CA GLY A 80 4.61 -12.52 2.60
C GLY A 80 4.41 -11.94 1.19
N ALA A 81 3.75 -12.69 0.32
CA ALA A 81 3.43 -12.24 -1.04
C ALA A 81 2.23 -11.28 -1.00
N VAL A 82 2.41 -10.10 -1.59
CA VAL A 82 1.40 -9.05 -1.64
C VAL A 82 1.32 -8.55 -3.08
N ASP A 83 0.10 -8.38 -3.59
CA ASP A 83 -0.17 -7.87 -4.93
C ASP A 83 -1.24 -6.76 -4.90
N CYS A 84 -1.73 -6.35 -6.07
CA CYS A 84 -2.73 -5.28 -6.18
C CYS A 84 -4.15 -5.72 -5.78
N SER A 85 -4.39 -7.01 -5.52
CA SER A 85 -5.71 -7.53 -5.14
C SER A 85 -6.02 -7.40 -3.65
N VAL A 86 -5.02 -7.01 -2.84
CA VAL A 86 -5.19 -6.87 -1.39
C VAL A 86 -5.97 -5.62 -1.01
N ALA A 87 -6.72 -5.68 0.09
CA ALA A 87 -7.34 -4.51 0.69
C ALA A 87 -6.27 -3.61 1.33
N LEU A 88 -5.97 -2.50 0.66
CA LEU A 88 -4.89 -1.58 1.00
C LEU A 88 -5.40 -0.15 1.15
N LEU A 89 -4.79 0.55 2.10
CA LEU A 89 -4.96 1.96 2.37
C LEU A 89 -3.60 2.65 2.36
N LEU A 90 -3.56 3.88 1.86
CA LEU A 90 -2.43 4.78 2.01
C LEU A 90 -2.90 6.02 2.76
N CYS A 91 -2.25 6.30 3.90
CA CYS A 91 -2.53 7.49 4.70
C CYS A 91 -1.33 8.45 4.67
N ASP A 92 -1.61 9.74 4.57
CA ASP A 92 -0.61 10.80 4.65
C ASP A 92 -0.39 11.19 6.11
N LEU A 93 0.79 10.90 6.66
CA LEU A 93 1.09 11.09 8.08
C LEU A 93 1.53 12.53 8.42
N GLU A 94 1.67 13.39 7.42
CA GLU A 94 2.03 14.80 7.60
C GLU A 94 0.80 15.70 7.65
N LYS A 95 -0.33 15.21 7.15
CA LYS A 95 -1.60 15.93 7.21
C LYS A 95 -2.31 15.73 8.55
N PRO A 96 -3.04 16.75 9.05
CA PRO A 96 -3.84 16.63 10.26
C PRO A 96 -4.81 15.46 10.19
N ASN A 97 -4.91 14.70 11.28
CA ASN A 97 -5.76 13.50 11.39
C ASN A 97 -5.40 12.35 10.43
N GLU A 98 -4.19 12.32 9.85
CA GLU A 98 -3.68 11.20 9.05
C GLU A 98 -4.70 10.67 8.02
N PRO A 99 -5.17 11.52 7.09
CA PRO A 99 -6.23 11.16 6.17
C PRO A 99 -5.79 10.09 5.18
N ILE A 100 -6.74 9.24 4.79
CA ILE A 100 -6.56 8.28 3.70
C ILE A 100 -6.50 9.07 2.39
N VAL A 101 -5.40 8.94 1.66
CA VAL A 101 -5.17 9.60 0.36
C VAL A 101 -5.33 8.65 -0.82
N TYR A 102 -5.27 7.34 -0.58
CA TYR A 102 -5.51 6.32 -1.59
C TYR A 102 -6.04 5.02 -0.96
N THR A 103 -6.84 4.26 -1.72
CA THR A 103 -7.34 2.94 -1.33
C THR A 103 -7.60 2.06 -2.56
N THR A 104 -7.49 0.73 -2.38
CA THR A 104 -7.81 -0.26 -3.42
C THR A 104 -9.30 -0.60 -3.43
N ASP A 105 -9.80 -1.09 -4.58
CA ASP A 105 -11.19 -1.55 -4.68
C ASP A 105 -11.49 -2.72 -3.73
N ALA A 106 -10.51 -3.61 -3.50
CA ALA A 106 -10.64 -4.68 -2.52
C ALA A 106 -10.92 -4.18 -1.09
N PHE A 107 -10.41 -3.01 -0.71
CA PHE A 107 -10.78 -2.40 0.57
C PHE A 107 -12.21 -1.85 0.56
N CYS A 108 -12.65 -1.27 -0.55
CA CYS A 108 -14.04 -0.85 -0.72
C CYS A 108 -15.00 -2.04 -0.61
N ASP A 109 -14.67 -3.16 -1.24
CA ASP A 109 -15.44 -4.40 -1.15
C ASP A 109 -15.47 -4.96 0.28
N LEU A 110 -14.31 -4.97 0.96
CA LEU A 110 -14.20 -5.39 2.35
C LEU A 110 -14.99 -4.49 3.31
N SER A 111 -14.96 -3.18 3.13
CA SER A 111 -15.60 -2.25 4.08
C SER A 111 -17.05 -1.92 3.74
N GLY A 112 -17.45 -2.13 2.48
CA GLY A 112 -18.72 -1.69 1.91
C GLY A 112 -18.81 -0.18 1.64
N TYR A 113 -17.72 0.58 1.85
CA TYR A 113 -17.67 2.02 1.58
C TYR A 113 -17.10 2.30 0.19
N SER A 114 -17.65 3.31 -0.49
CA SER A 114 -17.11 3.79 -1.76
C SER A 114 -15.81 4.59 -1.56
N LYS A 115 -14.97 4.69 -2.60
CA LYS A 115 -13.74 5.51 -2.55
C LYS A 115 -14.02 6.95 -2.10
N SER A 116 -15.08 7.58 -2.58
CA SER A 116 -15.48 8.93 -2.19
C SER A 116 -15.83 9.08 -0.71
N GLU A 117 -16.32 8.03 -0.06
CA GLU A 117 -16.66 8.03 1.37
C GLU A 117 -15.46 7.74 2.27
N VAL A 118 -14.37 7.23 1.70
CA VAL A 118 -13.15 6.80 2.43
C VAL A 118 -12.07 7.87 2.33
N LEU A 119 -11.85 8.43 1.14
CA LEU A 119 -10.80 9.41 0.89
C LEU A 119 -10.98 10.67 1.75
N GLY A 120 -9.87 11.18 2.29
CA GLY A 120 -9.84 12.36 3.16
C GLY A 120 -10.21 12.09 4.61
N ARG A 121 -10.68 10.88 4.97
CA ARG A 121 -11.04 10.52 6.35
C ARG A 121 -9.91 9.76 7.03
N ASN A 122 -9.91 9.82 8.36
CA ASN A 122 -9.07 8.91 9.15
C ASN A 122 -9.73 7.53 9.24
N CYS A 123 -8.95 6.46 9.06
CA CYS A 123 -9.41 5.07 9.09
C CYS A 123 -10.14 4.64 10.38
N ARG A 124 -10.04 5.41 11.48
CA ARG A 124 -10.80 5.15 12.73
C ARG A 124 -12.32 5.12 12.56
N PHE A 125 -12.87 5.64 11.45
CA PHE A 125 -14.31 5.57 11.19
C PHE A 125 -14.84 4.12 11.19
N LEU A 126 -14.00 3.14 10.82
CA LEU A 126 -14.35 1.72 10.86
C LEU A 126 -14.56 1.17 12.28
N GLN A 127 -14.14 1.88 13.32
CA GLN A 127 -14.21 1.41 14.70
C GLN A 127 -15.56 1.70 15.37
N SER A 128 -16.42 2.49 14.72
CA SER A 128 -17.76 2.82 15.22
C SER A 128 -18.81 2.19 14.32
N ASN A 129 -19.87 1.66 14.93
CA ASN A 129 -21.00 1.11 14.18
C ASN A 129 -21.79 2.25 13.52
N PRO A 130 -21.93 2.28 12.18
CA PRO A 130 -22.67 3.32 11.48
C PRO A 130 -24.18 3.33 11.80
N THR A 131 -24.76 2.24 12.34
CA THR A 131 -26.19 2.25 12.73
C THR A 131 -26.44 2.94 14.06
N ASP A 132 -25.42 3.05 14.91
CA ASP A 132 -25.53 3.64 16.24
C ASP A 132 -25.40 5.18 16.19
N PHE A 133 -24.87 5.72 15.10
CA PHE A 133 -24.70 7.15 14.82
C PHE A 133 -25.35 7.44 13.48
N GLY A 134 -26.51 8.10 13.46
CA GLY A 134 -27.20 8.48 12.23
C GLY A 134 -26.25 9.14 11.20
N ALA A 135 -26.61 9.04 9.92
CA ALA A 135 -25.79 9.23 8.71
C ALA A 135 -24.84 10.46 8.61
N GLU A 136 -24.83 11.38 9.59
CA GLU A 136 -24.01 12.59 9.65
C GLU A 136 -23.18 12.74 10.95
N GLY A 137 -22.89 11.65 11.65
CA GLY A 137 -22.07 11.70 12.85
C GLY A 137 -20.57 11.69 12.56
N GLU A 138 -19.92 12.86 12.51
CA GLU A 138 -18.54 12.95 12.99
C GLU A 138 -18.46 12.19 14.32
N SER A 139 -17.51 11.27 14.40
CA SER A 139 -17.27 10.36 15.53
C SER A 139 -16.94 11.16 16.80
N ASN A 140 -17.97 11.75 17.41
CA ASN A 140 -18.04 12.14 18.82
C ASN A 140 -18.61 10.99 19.65
N THR A 141 -18.41 9.75 19.19
CA THR A 141 -18.46 8.57 20.05
C THR A 141 -17.53 8.84 21.21
N VAL A 142 -18.15 9.13 22.36
CA VAL A 142 -17.58 9.12 23.70
C VAL A 142 -16.42 8.14 23.67
N ALA A 143 -15.21 8.68 23.74
CA ALA A 143 -14.01 7.88 23.90
C ALA A 143 -14.22 7.05 25.16
N LEU A 144 -14.79 5.85 25.01
CA LEU A 144 -14.71 4.78 25.98
C LEU A 144 -13.23 4.72 26.27
N LYS A 145 -12.81 5.28 27.42
CA LYS A 145 -11.41 5.48 27.79
C LYS A 145 -10.70 4.22 27.37
N PRO A 146 -9.87 4.27 26.31
CA PRO A 146 -9.38 3.03 25.73
C PRO A 146 -8.65 2.32 26.87
N SER A 147 -9.04 1.07 27.14
CA SER A 147 -8.29 0.24 28.07
C SER A 147 -6.80 0.42 27.75
N PRO A 148 -5.91 0.53 28.75
CA PRO A 148 -4.51 0.89 28.53
C PRO A 148 -3.80 0.04 27.47
N ASN A 149 -4.35 -1.14 27.15
CA ASN A 149 -3.86 -2.10 26.16
C ASN A 149 -4.77 -2.29 24.91
N SER A 150 -5.65 -1.32 24.61
CA SER A 150 -6.52 -1.41 23.42
C SER A 150 -5.71 -1.47 22.11
N PRO A 151 -6.17 -2.23 21.10
CA PRO A 151 -5.53 -2.26 19.78
C PRO A 151 -5.36 -0.88 19.16
N SER A 152 -6.38 -0.01 19.27
CA SER A 152 -6.34 1.36 18.73
C SER A 152 -5.23 2.22 19.33
N LYS A 153 -4.99 2.11 20.64
CA LYS A 153 -3.88 2.82 21.31
C LYS A 153 -2.52 2.31 20.85
N ARG A 154 -2.35 0.99 20.69
CA ARG A 154 -1.11 0.39 20.16
C ARG A 154 -0.86 0.84 18.72
N MET A 155 -1.90 0.88 17.88
CA MET A 155 -1.81 1.42 16.51
C MET A 155 -1.38 2.88 16.52
N ARG A 156 -1.99 3.73 17.37
CA ARG A 156 -1.58 5.15 17.49
C ARG A 156 -0.11 5.27 17.90
N GLN A 157 0.32 4.54 18.93
CA GLN A 157 1.72 4.54 19.39
C GLN A 157 2.69 4.11 18.28
N ALA A 158 2.35 3.09 17.50
CA ALA A 158 3.18 2.64 16.37
C ALA A 158 3.27 3.68 15.25
N ILE A 159 2.15 4.32 14.89
CA ILE A 159 2.14 5.42 13.91
C ILE A 159 3.00 6.60 14.39
N ASP A 160 2.87 7.00 15.65
CA ASP A 160 3.61 8.12 16.24
C ASP A 160 5.11 7.84 16.31
N SER A 161 5.50 6.60 16.62
CA SER A 161 6.90 6.14 16.70
C SER A 161 7.49 5.66 15.37
N ARG A 162 6.71 5.73 14.28
CA ARG A 162 7.08 5.22 12.95
C ARG A 162 7.58 3.77 12.99
N GLN A 163 6.88 2.93 13.76
CA GLN A 163 7.12 1.49 13.85
C GLN A 163 6.04 0.71 13.12
N GLU A 164 6.40 -0.47 12.61
CA GLU A 164 5.43 -1.36 12.00
C GLU A 164 4.59 -2.03 13.11
N ILE A 165 3.31 -2.24 12.85
CA ILE A 165 2.45 -2.97 13.77
C ILE A 165 1.47 -3.85 13.02
N GLN A 166 1.25 -5.05 13.54
CA GLN A 166 0.14 -5.91 13.15
C GLN A 166 -0.74 -6.16 14.37
N THR A 167 -2.04 -5.95 14.23
CA THR A 167 -2.99 -6.19 15.31
C THR A 167 -4.36 -6.57 14.79
N THR A 168 -5.17 -7.20 15.65
CA THR A 168 -6.56 -7.51 15.33
C THR A 168 -7.47 -6.55 16.07
N ILE A 169 -8.42 -5.95 15.36
CA ILE A 169 -9.41 -5.01 15.89
C ILE A 169 -10.79 -5.31 15.29
N THR A 170 -11.85 -5.11 16.07
CA THR A 170 -13.22 -5.19 15.56
C THR A 170 -13.53 -3.93 14.76
N ASN A 171 -13.96 -4.10 13.52
CA ASN A 171 -14.41 -3.04 12.65
C ASN A 171 -15.84 -3.29 12.18
N TYR A 172 -16.50 -2.26 11.68
CA TYR A 172 -17.86 -2.30 11.18
C TYR A 172 -17.88 -1.90 9.71
N ARG A 173 -18.56 -2.72 8.91
CA ARG A 173 -18.87 -2.40 7.52
C ARG A 173 -19.93 -1.31 7.45
N LYS A 174 -20.12 -0.74 6.26
CA LYS A 174 -21.14 0.30 6.03
C LYS A 174 -22.57 -0.15 6.39
N ASN A 175 -22.88 -1.43 6.24
CA ASN A 175 -24.17 -2.02 6.60
C ASN A 175 -24.35 -2.23 8.13
N GLY A 176 -23.34 -1.93 8.96
CA GLY A 176 -23.34 -2.16 10.40
C GLY A 176 -22.81 -3.53 10.85
N GLU A 177 -22.49 -4.42 9.92
CA GLU A 177 -21.94 -5.74 10.24
C GLU A 177 -20.53 -5.63 10.83
N SER A 178 -20.32 -6.24 11.99
CA SER A 178 -19.00 -6.29 12.63
C SER A 178 -18.15 -7.40 12.03
N PHE A 179 -16.88 -7.13 11.77
CA PHE A 179 -15.89 -8.12 11.36
C PHE A 179 -14.59 -7.92 12.14
N LYS A 180 -13.81 -9.00 12.30
CA LYS A 180 -12.47 -8.92 12.87
C LYS A 180 -11.48 -8.59 11.77
N ASN A 181 -10.88 -7.40 11.87
CA ASN A 181 -9.86 -6.94 10.94
C ASN A 181 -8.46 -7.17 11.53
N CYS A 182 -7.68 -8.05 10.91
CA CYS A 182 -6.24 -8.09 11.10
C CYS A 182 -5.61 -6.99 10.25
N VAL A 183 -5.18 -5.92 10.92
CA VAL A 183 -4.61 -4.73 10.28
C VAL A 183 -3.10 -4.72 10.48
N SER A 184 -2.37 -4.57 9.37
CA SER A 184 -0.93 -4.32 9.36
C SER A 184 -0.67 -2.90 8.90
N ILE A 185 0.07 -2.11 9.68
CA ILE A 185 0.42 -0.72 9.38
C ILE A 185 1.93 -0.63 9.25
N ILE A 186 2.39 -0.15 8.10
CA ILE A 186 3.81 0.00 7.77
C ILE A 186 4.07 1.45 7.37
N PRO A 187 4.82 2.21 8.19
CA PRO A 187 5.31 3.53 7.82
C PRO A 187 6.28 3.45 6.64
N LEU A 188 6.15 4.36 5.68
CA LEU A 188 6.93 4.37 4.45
C LEU A 188 7.15 5.79 3.94
N THR A 189 8.32 6.04 3.36
CA THR A 189 8.60 7.25 2.59
C THR A 189 8.45 6.95 1.10
N LEU A 190 7.59 7.70 0.39
CA LEU A 190 7.26 7.47 -1.02
C LEU A 190 8.04 8.31 -2.02
N ASP A 191 8.90 9.21 -1.57
CA ASP A 191 9.69 10.04 -2.45
C ASP A 191 10.93 10.56 -1.72
N ASP A 192 11.83 11.16 -2.49
CA ASP A 192 13.02 11.80 -1.94
C ASP A 192 12.68 13.10 -1.20
N SER A 193 11.41 13.55 -1.24
CA SER A 193 10.97 14.72 -0.47
C SER A 193 10.93 14.43 1.04
N GLY A 194 11.00 13.16 1.43
CA GLY A 194 11.02 12.75 2.83
C GLY A 194 9.63 12.64 3.46
N ARG A 195 8.57 12.79 2.65
CA ARG A 195 7.18 12.72 3.10
C ARG A 195 6.85 11.35 3.67
N GLN A 196 6.23 11.37 4.84
CA GLN A 196 5.88 10.16 5.57
C GLN A 196 4.45 9.72 5.29
N TYR A 197 4.31 8.47 4.88
CA TYR A 197 3.04 7.79 4.66
C TYR A 197 2.94 6.56 5.55
N ALA A 198 1.72 6.07 5.75
CA ALA A 198 1.48 4.73 6.30
C ALA A 198 0.70 3.91 5.27
N VAL A 199 1.20 2.71 5.00
CA VAL A 199 0.45 1.71 4.23
C VAL A 199 -0.25 0.79 5.21
N GLY A 200 -1.57 0.70 5.09
CA GLY A 200 -2.42 -0.20 5.84
C GLY A 200 -2.86 -1.38 4.98
N PHE A 201 -2.65 -2.61 5.45
CA PHE A 201 -3.26 -3.81 4.90
C PHE A 201 -4.39 -4.25 5.82
N CYS A 202 -5.53 -4.63 5.26
CA CYS A 202 -6.67 -5.12 6.00
C CYS A 202 -7.02 -6.54 5.55
N VAL A 203 -7.22 -7.43 6.51
CA VAL A 203 -7.63 -8.81 6.25
C VAL A 203 -8.70 -9.18 7.24
N GLU A 204 -9.85 -9.63 6.74
CA GLU A 204 -10.86 -10.25 7.59
C GLU A 204 -10.36 -11.61 8.06
N VAL A 205 -10.37 -11.82 9.37
CA VAL A 205 -10.05 -13.11 9.97
C VAL A 205 -11.33 -13.81 10.39
N ALA A 206 -11.48 -15.07 9.97
CA ALA A 206 -12.60 -15.95 10.31
C ALA A 206 -12.64 -16.31 11.79
#